data_AF-A0A3Q3G0L2-F1
#
_entry.id   AF-A0A3Q3G0L2-F1
#
_cell.length_a   1.000
_cell.length_b   1.000
_cell.length_c   1.000
_cell.angle_alpha   90.00
_cell.angle_beta   90.00
_cell.angle_gamma   90.00
#
_symmetry.space_group_name_H-M   'P 1'
#
loop_
_entity.id
_entity.type
_entity.pdbx_description
1 polymer ?
#
loop_
_entity_poly.entity_id
_entity_poly.type
_entity_poly.pdbx_seq_one_letter_code
_entity_poly.pdbx_strand_id
1 'polypeptide(L)'
;MSDNSSRLSLGVQSSRTARSEEDRDTLWDAWGSWSECSRTCGGGASYSLRRCLSSKTCEGQNIKYRTCSNVDCPPDTGDFRAQQCSAHADVRYQGQYHEWLPVYNDLDNPCALKCKAKGSGLLVELAPKVLDGTRCYTESLDMCISGICQIVGCDHELGSTAKEDNCGVCNGDGSSCRLVRGHFKTQNPRTCKTHVLISMQSKKDVNVIKVIEELELKL
;
A
#
# COMPACT_ATOMS: atom_id res chain seq x y z
N MET A 1 -17.71 65.08 47.84
CA MET A 1 -16.66 64.72 48.82
C MET A 1 -17.15 63.46 49.53
N SER A 2 -17.30 62.33 48.83
CA SER A 2 -16.29 61.38 48.34
C SER A 2 -15.86 60.38 49.43
N ASP A 3 -16.77 59.43 49.73
CA ASP A 3 -16.44 58.17 50.42
C ASP A 3 -15.78 57.20 49.44
N ASN A 4 -14.66 56.62 49.84
CA ASN A 4 -13.89 55.64 49.06
C ASN A 4 -13.83 54.32 49.84
N SER A 5 -14.74 53.39 49.53
CA SER A 5 -14.74 52.03 50.07
C SER A 5 -14.66 51.03 48.92
N SER A 6 -13.45 50.52 48.69
CA SER A 6 -13.12 49.53 47.67
C SER A 6 -13.74 48.17 48.02
N ARG A 7 -14.78 47.77 47.27
CA ARG A 7 -15.41 46.45 47.35
C ARG A 7 -14.90 45.60 46.19
N LEU A 8 -13.96 44.69 46.47
CA LEU A 8 -13.50 43.69 45.50
C LEU A 8 -14.54 42.57 45.38
N SER A 9 -15.10 42.44 44.18
CA SER A 9 -16.01 41.39 43.74
C SER A 9 -15.22 40.15 43.33
N LEU A 10 -15.26 39.09 44.14
CA LEU A 10 -14.81 37.75 43.74
C LEU A 10 -15.98 37.02 43.04
N GLY A 11 -15.79 36.77 41.75
CA GLY A 11 -16.76 36.17 40.86
C GLY A 11 -17.00 34.68 41.11
N VAL A 12 -18.26 34.30 40.96
CA VAL A 12 -18.72 32.93 40.71
C VAL A 12 -18.25 32.49 39.33
N GLN A 13 -17.59 31.33 39.22
CA GLN A 13 -17.56 30.50 38.02
C GLN A 13 -17.12 29.10 38.44
N SER A 14 -18.08 28.20 38.65
CA SER A 14 -18.63 27.30 37.62
C SER A 14 -17.65 26.19 37.27
N SER A 15 -17.90 25.04 37.88
CA SER A 15 -17.28 23.75 37.64
C SER A 15 -17.18 23.44 36.15
N ARG A 16 -15.96 23.29 35.65
CA ARG A 16 -15.68 22.59 34.39
C ARG A 16 -14.80 21.41 34.72
N THR A 17 -15.41 20.24 34.86
CA THR A 17 -14.71 18.97 34.83
C THR A 17 -14.07 18.82 33.46
N ALA A 18 -12.75 18.98 33.39
CA ALA A 18 -11.93 18.43 32.33
C ALA A 18 -12.06 16.90 32.44
N ARG A 19 -12.85 16.29 31.55
CA ARG A 19 -12.80 14.84 31.35
C ARG A 19 -11.45 14.53 30.73
N SER A 20 -10.57 13.89 31.49
CA SER A 20 -9.25 13.49 31.05
C SER A 20 -9.35 12.54 29.86
N GLU A 21 -8.42 12.69 28.93
CA GLU A 21 -8.27 11.83 27.74
C GLU A 21 -8.04 10.35 28.11
N GLU A 22 -7.68 10.07 29.37
CA GLU A 22 -7.56 8.72 29.96
C GLU A 22 -8.90 7.96 30.01
N ASP A 23 -10.05 8.64 30.04
CA ASP A 23 -11.37 8.00 30.13
C ASP A 23 -11.92 7.55 28.76
N ARG A 24 -11.14 7.73 27.68
CA ARG A 24 -11.54 7.40 26.30
C ARG A 24 -11.06 6.01 25.86
N ASP A 25 -9.92 5.56 26.37
CA ASP A 25 -9.40 4.20 26.15
C ASP A 25 -10.01 3.16 27.11
N THR A 26 -10.60 3.58 28.22
CA THR A 26 -11.33 2.69 29.16
C THR A 26 -12.63 2.13 28.58
N LEU A 27 -13.16 2.73 27.50
CA LEU A 27 -14.39 2.31 26.85
C LEU A 27 -14.19 1.16 25.86
N TRP A 28 -12.95 0.93 25.42
CA TRP A 28 -12.60 -0.15 24.52
C TRP A 28 -12.01 -1.32 25.30
N ASP A 29 -12.34 -2.54 24.87
CA ASP A 29 -11.62 -3.73 25.29
C ASP A 29 -10.19 -3.72 24.71
N ALA A 30 -9.33 -4.56 25.25
CA ALA A 30 -8.02 -4.80 24.67
C ALA A 30 -8.16 -5.28 23.21
N TRP A 31 -7.19 -4.91 22.38
CA TRP A 31 -7.07 -5.48 21.04
C TRP A 31 -6.90 -6.99 21.14
N GLY A 32 -7.73 -7.74 20.40
CA GLY A 32 -7.60 -9.17 20.27
C GLY A 32 -6.32 -9.57 19.54
N SER A 33 -6.06 -10.87 19.52
CA SER A 33 -5.00 -11.45 18.71
C SER A 33 -5.18 -11.09 17.24
N TRP A 34 -4.05 -10.96 16.55
CA TRP A 34 -4.05 -10.81 15.10
C TRP A 34 -4.64 -12.04 14.42
N SER A 35 -5.40 -11.84 13.35
CA SER A 35 -5.89 -12.90 12.47
C SER A 35 -4.72 -13.60 11.78
N GLU A 36 -5.00 -14.77 11.21
CA GLU A 36 -4.13 -15.35 10.20
C GLU A 36 -3.87 -14.34 9.07
N CYS A 37 -2.68 -14.43 8.49
CA CYS A 37 -2.31 -13.58 7.37
C CYS A 37 -3.10 -14.00 6.13
N SER A 38 -3.59 -13.03 5.36
CA SER A 38 -4.30 -13.32 4.10
C SER A 38 -3.43 -14.02 3.05
N ARG A 39 -2.11 -13.97 3.22
CA ARG A 39 -1.11 -14.62 2.36
C ARG A 39 -0.01 -15.24 3.21
N THR A 40 0.62 -16.28 2.71
CA THR A 40 1.78 -16.94 3.34
C THR A 40 3.12 -16.36 2.88
N CYS A 41 3.12 -15.55 1.81
CA CYS A 41 4.30 -14.89 1.26
C CYS A 41 3.90 -13.63 0.46
N GLY A 42 4.88 -12.84 0.04
CA GLY A 42 4.76 -11.69 -0.84
C GLY A 42 4.05 -10.48 -0.21
N GLY A 43 3.91 -10.47 1.12
CA GLY A 43 3.16 -9.47 1.88
C GLY A 43 1.64 -9.67 1.78
N GLY A 44 1.01 -10.03 2.89
CA GLY A 44 -0.44 -10.06 3.07
C GLY A 44 -0.90 -9.07 4.14
N ALA A 45 -2.18 -9.15 4.48
CA ALA A 45 -2.79 -8.35 5.53
C ALA A 45 -3.34 -9.25 6.65
N SER A 46 -3.24 -8.76 7.88
CA SER A 46 -3.84 -9.37 9.07
C SER A 46 -4.58 -8.28 9.84
N TYR A 47 -5.67 -8.64 10.49
CA TYR A 47 -6.50 -7.71 11.25
C TYR A 47 -6.58 -8.10 12.72
N SER A 48 -6.80 -7.12 13.58
CA SER A 48 -7.10 -7.30 15.00
C SER A 48 -8.37 -6.54 15.33
N LEU A 49 -9.23 -7.16 16.12
CA LEU A 49 -10.53 -6.62 16.52
C LEU A 49 -10.52 -6.24 18.00
N ARG A 50 -11.28 -5.22 18.37
CA ARG A 50 -11.60 -4.89 19.76
C ARG A 50 -13.10 -4.65 19.90
N ARG A 51 -13.64 -4.86 21.11
CA ARG A 51 -15.06 -4.62 21.40
C ARG A 51 -15.24 -3.31 22.14
N CYS A 52 -16.34 -2.62 21.86
CA CYS A 52 -16.76 -1.49 22.66
C CYS A 52 -17.41 -2.03 23.95
N LEU A 53 -16.88 -1.66 25.12
CA LEU A 53 -17.40 -2.08 26.42
C LEU A 53 -18.48 -1.12 26.94
N SER A 54 -18.63 0.06 26.32
CA SER A 54 -19.61 1.08 26.68
C SER A 54 -20.99 0.80 26.07
N SER A 55 -22.05 1.08 26.84
CA SER A 55 -23.45 0.99 26.38
C SER A 55 -23.92 2.16 25.51
N LYS A 56 -23.09 3.20 25.35
CA LYS A 56 -23.40 4.36 24.50
C LYS A 56 -22.82 4.17 23.10
N THR A 57 -21.61 4.65 22.90
CA THR A 57 -20.84 4.57 21.66
C THR A 57 -19.36 4.69 22.02
N CYS A 58 -18.50 4.00 21.27
CA CYS A 58 -17.06 4.19 21.36
C CYS A 58 -16.56 4.93 20.13
N GLU A 59 -15.67 5.90 20.33
CA GLU A 59 -15.04 6.65 19.23
C GLU A 59 -13.82 5.91 18.71
N GLY A 60 -13.64 5.91 17.39
CA GLY A 60 -12.55 5.23 16.69
C GLY A 60 -12.95 3.88 16.08
N GLN A 61 -11.98 3.20 15.46
CA GLN A 61 -12.22 1.93 14.77
C GLN A 61 -12.20 0.75 15.75
N ASN A 62 -13.05 -0.24 15.50
CA ASN A 62 -13.08 -1.52 16.19
C ASN A 62 -12.17 -2.58 15.52
N ILE A 63 -11.54 -2.22 14.42
CA ILE A 63 -10.63 -3.04 13.63
C ILE A 63 -9.35 -2.25 13.34
N LYS A 64 -8.21 -2.93 13.34
CA LYS A 64 -6.94 -2.41 12.84
C LYS A 64 -6.26 -3.46 11.98
N TYR A 65 -5.40 -3.01 11.08
CA TYR A 65 -4.70 -3.86 10.13
C TYR A 65 -3.19 -3.73 10.27
N ARG A 66 -2.48 -4.76 9.83
CA ARG A 66 -1.03 -4.75 9.64
C ARG A 66 -0.67 -5.60 8.42
N THR A 67 0.51 -5.35 7.88
CA THR A 67 1.16 -6.26 6.94
C THR A 67 1.69 -7.49 7.67
N CYS A 68 1.81 -8.60 6.94
CA CYS A 68 2.32 -9.87 7.45
C CYS A 68 2.90 -10.70 6.29
N SER A 69 3.67 -11.76 6.61
CA SER A 69 4.23 -12.66 5.61
C SER A 69 5.04 -11.93 4.50
N ASN A 70 5.89 -10.99 4.91
CA ASN A 70 6.73 -10.17 4.01
C ASN A 70 7.93 -10.92 3.42
N VAL A 71 7.88 -12.25 3.38
CA VAL A 71 8.89 -13.10 2.74
C VAL A 71 8.56 -13.25 1.27
N ASP A 72 9.56 -13.30 0.39
CA ASP A 72 9.31 -13.47 -1.04
C ASP A 72 8.58 -14.78 -1.35
N CYS A 73 7.69 -14.74 -2.34
CA CYS A 73 7.00 -15.93 -2.80
C CYS A 73 7.90 -16.77 -3.71
N PRO A 74 7.80 -18.11 -3.64
CA PRO A 74 8.30 -18.99 -4.68
C PRO A 74 7.76 -18.59 -6.07
N PRO A 75 8.57 -18.70 -7.15
CA PRO A 75 8.18 -18.26 -8.49
C PRO A 75 6.90 -18.91 -9.04
N ASP A 76 6.54 -20.09 -8.55
CA ASP A 76 5.39 -20.90 -8.94
C ASP A 76 4.10 -20.58 -8.16
N THR A 77 4.16 -19.73 -7.13
CA THR A 77 2.98 -19.38 -6.31
C THR A 77 1.88 -18.70 -7.14
N GLY A 78 2.26 -18.01 -8.22
CA GLY A 78 1.33 -17.25 -9.06
C GLY A 78 0.88 -15.93 -8.41
N ASP A 79 0.14 -15.12 -9.18
CA ASP A 79 -0.35 -13.82 -8.73
C ASP A 79 -1.64 -13.95 -7.90
N PHE A 80 -1.70 -13.23 -6.78
CA PHE A 80 -2.82 -13.34 -5.83
C PHE A 80 -4.13 -12.75 -6.38
N ARG A 81 -4.07 -11.74 -7.26
CA ARG A 81 -5.27 -11.21 -7.93
C ARG A 81 -5.73 -12.16 -9.03
N ALA A 82 -4.80 -12.77 -9.77
CA ALA A 82 -5.10 -13.79 -10.78
C ALA A 82 -5.79 -15.00 -10.17
N GLN A 83 -5.32 -15.46 -9.01
CA GLN A 83 -5.95 -16.55 -8.25
C GLN A 83 -7.43 -16.22 -7.93
N GLN A 84 -7.71 -15.00 -7.48
CA GLN A 84 -9.07 -14.56 -7.19
C GLN A 84 -9.97 -14.54 -8.44
N CYS A 85 -9.48 -14.09 -9.60
CA CYS A 85 -10.24 -14.21 -10.86
C CYS A 85 -10.48 -15.68 -11.24
N SER A 86 -9.44 -16.52 -11.15
CA SER A 86 -9.53 -17.94 -11.53
C SER A 86 -10.47 -18.75 -10.65
N ALA A 87 -10.70 -18.31 -9.40
CA ALA A 87 -11.66 -18.91 -8.48
C ALA A 87 -13.12 -18.83 -8.96
N HIS A 88 -13.42 -18.03 -10.00
CA HIS A 88 -14.74 -17.95 -10.62
C HIS A 88 -14.87 -18.77 -11.92
N ALA A 89 -13.87 -19.57 -12.29
CA ALA A 89 -13.88 -20.34 -13.54
C ALA A 89 -14.92 -21.47 -13.56
N ASP A 90 -15.34 -21.95 -12.40
CA ASP A 90 -16.37 -22.99 -12.21
C ASP A 90 -17.80 -22.43 -12.08
N VAL A 91 -17.96 -21.10 -12.15
CA VAL A 91 -19.26 -20.42 -12.14
C VAL A 91 -19.62 -19.98 -13.56
N ARG A 92 -20.86 -20.28 -14.00
CA ARG A 92 -21.34 -19.83 -15.31
C ARG A 92 -21.66 -18.35 -15.28
N TYR A 93 -21.06 -17.59 -16.19
CA TYR A 93 -21.42 -16.21 -16.48
C TYR A 93 -22.15 -16.16 -17.82
N GLN A 94 -23.36 -15.59 -17.85
CA GLN A 94 -24.21 -15.56 -19.05
C GLN A 94 -24.37 -16.95 -19.72
N GLY A 95 -24.41 -18.01 -18.93
CA GLY A 95 -24.58 -19.39 -19.39
C GLY A 95 -23.31 -20.11 -19.86
N GLN A 96 -22.14 -19.46 -19.86
CA GLN A 96 -20.87 -20.04 -20.28
C GLN A 96 -19.83 -20.03 -19.14
N TYR A 97 -18.88 -20.95 -19.22
CA TYR A 97 -17.69 -20.92 -18.38
C TYR A 97 -16.61 -20.11 -19.09
N HIS A 98 -15.83 -19.37 -18.30
CA HIS A 98 -14.75 -18.55 -18.82
C HIS A 98 -13.47 -18.78 -18.03
N GLU A 99 -12.35 -18.76 -18.74
CA GLU A 99 -11.05 -18.58 -18.10
C GLU A 99 -10.86 -17.08 -17.81
N TRP A 100 -10.92 -16.72 -16.54
CA TRP A 100 -10.83 -15.33 -16.09
C TRP A 100 -9.40 -14.89 -15.85
N LEU A 101 -9.01 -13.77 -16.46
CA LEU A 101 -7.72 -13.12 -16.26
C LEU A 101 -7.91 -11.80 -15.52
N PRO A 102 -7.01 -11.43 -14.59
CA PRO A 102 -7.14 -10.19 -13.84
C PRO A 102 -6.93 -8.96 -14.71
N VAL A 103 -7.64 -7.89 -14.34
CA VAL A 103 -7.35 -6.53 -14.79
C VAL A 103 -6.55 -5.83 -13.69
N TYR A 104 -5.45 -5.21 -14.07
CA TYR A 104 -4.54 -4.49 -13.18
C TYR A 104 -4.60 -2.99 -13.43
N ASN A 105 -4.11 -2.22 -12.47
CA ASN A 105 -3.90 -0.76 -12.59
C ASN A 105 -5.16 0.01 -13.01
N ASP A 106 -6.32 -0.43 -12.51
CA ASP A 106 -7.58 0.29 -12.70
C ASP A 106 -7.52 1.61 -11.92
N LEU A 107 -7.65 2.74 -12.63
CA LEU A 107 -7.46 4.07 -12.06
C LEU A 107 -8.63 4.51 -11.17
N ASP A 108 -9.83 3.99 -11.42
CA ASP A 108 -11.05 4.41 -10.74
C ASP A 108 -11.30 3.58 -9.48
N ASN A 109 -11.12 2.26 -9.59
CA ASN A 109 -11.32 1.33 -8.49
C ASN A 109 -10.28 0.19 -8.53
N PRO A 110 -9.03 0.46 -8.11
CA PRO A 110 -7.96 -0.54 -8.14
C PRO A 110 -8.24 -1.74 -7.24
N CYS A 111 -9.14 -1.61 -6.27
CA CYS A 111 -9.45 -2.66 -5.31
C CYS A 111 -10.70 -3.48 -5.63
N ALA A 112 -11.40 -3.20 -6.73
CA ALA A 112 -12.42 -4.12 -7.26
C ALA A 112 -11.77 -5.32 -7.96
N LEU A 113 -12.44 -6.47 -7.93
CA LEU A 113 -12.02 -7.66 -8.68
C LEU A 113 -12.61 -7.58 -10.09
N LYS A 114 -11.93 -6.84 -10.97
CA LYS A 114 -12.24 -6.79 -12.39
C LYS A 114 -11.47 -7.87 -13.14
N CYS A 115 -12.19 -8.69 -13.90
CA CYS A 115 -11.63 -9.80 -14.66
C CYS A 115 -12.10 -9.75 -16.11
N LYS A 116 -11.24 -10.18 -17.03
CA LYS A 116 -11.57 -10.34 -18.45
C LYS A 116 -11.58 -11.82 -18.82
N ALA A 117 -12.54 -12.24 -19.63
CA ALA A 117 -12.57 -13.61 -20.11
C ALA A 117 -11.56 -13.80 -21.26
N LYS A 118 -10.64 -14.74 -21.10
CA LYS A 118 -9.58 -15.02 -22.07
C LYS A 118 -10.15 -15.36 -23.44
N GLY A 119 -9.55 -14.79 -24.48
CA GLY A 119 -9.99 -14.98 -25.86
C GLY A 119 -11.30 -14.27 -26.22
N SER A 120 -11.85 -13.45 -25.32
CA SER A 120 -13.05 -12.64 -25.55
C SER A 120 -12.79 -11.17 -25.18
N GLY A 121 -13.67 -10.28 -25.64
CA GLY A 121 -13.67 -8.87 -25.21
C GLY A 121 -14.46 -8.60 -23.91
N LEU A 122 -14.97 -9.66 -23.25
CA LEU A 122 -15.80 -9.52 -22.07
C LEU A 122 -14.95 -9.13 -20.85
N LEU A 123 -15.26 -7.97 -20.26
CA LEU A 123 -14.70 -7.46 -19.01
C LEU A 123 -15.83 -7.27 -18.01
N VAL A 124 -15.65 -7.80 -16.81
CA VAL A 124 -16.68 -7.80 -15.76
C VAL A 124 -16.05 -7.54 -14.40
N GLU A 125 -16.83 -6.94 -13.50
CA GLU A 125 -16.51 -6.89 -12.08
C GLU A 125 -17.12 -8.13 -11.40
N LEU A 126 -16.29 -9.09 -11.00
CA LEU A 126 -16.74 -10.32 -10.36
C LEU A 126 -16.99 -10.16 -8.86
N ALA A 127 -16.31 -9.19 -8.23
CA ALA A 127 -16.54 -8.84 -6.83
C ALA A 127 -16.25 -7.34 -6.58
N PRO A 128 -16.99 -6.69 -5.67
CA PRO A 128 -16.84 -5.26 -5.38
C PRO A 128 -15.49 -4.93 -4.71
N LYS A 129 -14.86 -5.93 -4.07
CA LYS A 129 -13.52 -5.82 -3.52
C LYS A 129 -12.74 -7.12 -3.67
N VAL A 130 -11.44 -6.99 -3.89
CA VAL A 130 -10.46 -8.07 -3.73
C VAL A 130 -10.26 -8.41 -2.25
N LEU A 131 -9.64 -9.56 -1.98
CA LEU A 131 -9.21 -9.95 -0.64
C LEU A 131 -8.16 -8.98 -0.09
N ASP A 132 -8.21 -8.73 1.23
CA ASP A 132 -7.29 -7.82 1.89
C ASP A 132 -5.83 -8.31 1.72
N GLY A 133 -4.92 -7.38 1.44
CA GLY A 133 -3.51 -7.68 1.14
C GLY A 133 -3.21 -7.92 -0.35
N THR A 134 -4.22 -7.90 -1.23
CA THR A 134 -3.98 -7.85 -2.69
C THR A 134 -3.38 -6.52 -3.08
N ARG A 135 -2.33 -6.51 -3.92
CA ARG A 135 -1.75 -5.26 -4.43
C ARG A 135 -2.78 -4.45 -5.23
N CYS A 136 -2.77 -3.13 -5.07
CA CYS A 136 -3.59 -2.23 -5.88
C CYS A 136 -3.04 -2.10 -7.30
N TYR A 137 -1.72 -1.93 -7.40
CA TYR A 137 -0.98 -1.66 -8.62
C TYR A 137 0.20 -2.62 -8.74
N THR A 138 0.66 -2.89 -9.97
CA THR A 138 1.76 -3.84 -10.23
C THR A 138 3.13 -3.34 -9.76
N GLU A 139 3.36 -2.02 -9.82
CA GLU A 139 4.65 -1.37 -9.53
C GLU A 139 4.70 -0.74 -8.13
N SER A 140 3.78 -1.11 -7.23
CA SER A 140 3.70 -0.54 -5.88
C SER A 140 3.52 -1.63 -4.83
N LEU A 141 3.96 -1.32 -3.61
CA LEU A 141 3.66 -2.13 -2.43
C LEU A 141 2.24 -1.85 -1.88
N ASP A 142 1.57 -0.80 -2.36
CA ASP A 142 0.23 -0.45 -1.90
C ASP A 142 -0.74 -1.63 -2.04
N MET A 143 -1.57 -1.83 -1.03
CA MET A 143 -2.47 -2.98 -0.94
C MET A 143 -3.89 -2.59 -0.59
N CYS A 144 -4.82 -3.39 -1.08
CA CYS A 144 -6.23 -3.24 -0.80
C CYS A 144 -6.54 -3.70 0.61
N ILE A 145 -7.15 -2.83 1.40
CA ILE A 145 -7.65 -3.10 2.75
C ILE A 145 -9.09 -2.60 2.81
N SER A 146 -10.02 -3.52 3.05
CA SER A 146 -11.46 -3.24 3.08
C SER A 146 -11.96 -2.52 1.82
N GLY A 147 -11.39 -2.86 0.65
CA GLY A 147 -11.76 -2.26 -0.65
C GLY A 147 -11.14 -0.89 -0.94
N ILE A 148 -10.27 -0.38 -0.08
CA ILE A 148 -9.57 0.90 -0.27
C ILE A 148 -8.09 0.62 -0.47
N CYS A 149 -7.46 1.30 -1.42
CA CYS A 149 -6.02 1.18 -1.62
C CYS A 149 -5.27 1.94 -0.52
N GLN A 150 -4.50 1.21 0.28
CA GLN A 150 -3.71 1.74 1.39
C GLN A 150 -2.23 1.73 1.05
N ILE A 151 -1.52 2.77 1.48
CA ILE A 151 -0.09 2.90 1.25
C ILE A 151 0.71 1.86 2.04
N VAL A 152 1.77 1.34 1.44
CA VAL A 152 2.74 0.49 2.14
C VAL A 152 4.14 1.00 1.84
N GLY A 153 4.90 1.30 2.89
CA GLY A 153 6.27 1.78 2.75
C GLY A 153 7.21 0.71 2.22
N CYS A 154 8.41 1.12 1.81
CA CYS A 154 9.49 0.18 1.43
C CYS A 154 9.97 -0.71 2.58
N ASP A 155 9.59 -0.38 3.81
CA ASP A 155 9.78 -1.17 5.03
C ASP A 155 8.72 -2.27 5.19
N HIS A 156 7.83 -2.39 4.20
CA HIS A 156 6.68 -3.29 4.18
C HIS A 156 5.68 -3.03 5.32
N GLU A 157 5.61 -1.81 5.85
CA GLU A 157 4.65 -1.44 6.89
C GLU A 157 3.43 -0.71 6.29
N LEU A 158 2.23 -1.12 6.70
CA LEU A 158 0.98 -0.50 6.27
C LEU A 158 0.88 0.92 6.83
N GLY A 159 0.64 1.91 5.96
CA GLY A 159 0.58 3.31 6.34
C GLY A 159 1.95 3.98 6.49
N SER A 160 3.06 3.27 6.28
CA SER A 160 4.39 3.86 6.36
C SER A 160 4.65 4.78 5.16
N THR A 161 5.31 5.90 5.44
CA THR A 161 5.76 6.87 4.44
C THR A 161 7.19 6.61 3.97
N ALA A 162 7.80 5.51 4.41
CA ALA A 162 9.15 5.10 4.02
C ALA A 162 9.25 4.87 2.51
N LYS A 163 10.28 5.45 1.90
CA LYS A 163 10.54 5.32 0.46
C LYS A 163 11.97 4.85 0.23
N GLU A 164 12.15 4.15 -0.88
CA GLU A 164 13.48 3.84 -1.36
C GLU A 164 14.19 5.13 -1.78
N ASP A 165 15.49 5.20 -1.49
CA ASP A 165 16.37 6.19 -2.07
C ASP A 165 16.68 5.85 -3.55
N ASN A 166 17.49 6.68 -4.21
CA ASN A 166 17.89 6.42 -5.60
C ASN A 166 18.79 5.17 -5.76
N CYS A 167 19.21 4.56 -4.66
CA CYS A 167 19.99 3.34 -4.61
C CYS A 167 19.12 2.09 -4.35
N GLY A 168 17.80 2.24 -4.28
CA GLY A 168 16.89 1.13 -3.95
C GLY A 168 16.97 0.71 -2.49
N VAL A 169 17.54 1.53 -1.61
CA VAL A 169 17.63 1.25 -0.18
C VAL A 169 16.49 1.97 0.53
N CYS A 170 15.68 1.22 1.28
CA CYS A 170 14.58 1.78 2.05
C CYS A 170 15.08 2.77 3.12
N ASN A 171 14.53 3.99 3.12
CA ASN A 171 15.00 5.12 3.93
C ASN A 171 16.52 5.35 3.83
N GLY A 172 17.11 5.03 2.68
CA GLY A 172 18.52 5.24 2.44
C GLY A 172 18.87 6.73 2.29
N ASP A 173 20.15 7.03 2.45
CA ASP A 173 20.72 8.38 2.35
C ASP A 173 21.34 8.65 0.95
N GLY A 174 21.20 7.72 0.00
CA GLY A 174 21.82 7.79 -1.32
C GLY A 174 23.31 7.48 -1.34
N SER A 175 23.90 7.04 -0.22
CA SER A 175 25.35 6.85 -0.12
C SER A 175 25.86 5.52 -0.70
N SER A 176 24.99 4.51 -0.86
CA SER A 176 25.35 3.15 -1.28
C SER A 176 25.61 3.00 -2.79
N CYS A 177 25.21 4.00 -3.58
CA CYS A 177 25.37 4.01 -5.02
C CYS A 177 25.93 5.35 -5.52
N ARG A 178 26.26 5.42 -6.80
CA ARG A 178 26.75 6.64 -7.46
C ARG A 178 26.13 6.80 -8.84
N LEU A 179 25.97 8.06 -9.25
CA LEU A 179 25.57 8.40 -10.61
C LEU A 179 26.71 8.09 -11.59
N VAL A 180 26.43 7.29 -12.61
CA VAL A 180 27.37 6.92 -13.66
C VAL A 180 26.78 7.23 -15.03
N ARG A 181 27.58 7.92 -15.85
CA ARG A 181 27.30 8.19 -17.26
C ARG A 181 28.10 7.20 -18.11
N GLY A 182 27.40 6.27 -18.75
CA GLY A 182 27.97 5.29 -19.66
C GLY A 182 27.62 5.56 -21.12
N HIS A 183 28.37 4.95 -22.03
CA HIS A 183 28.08 4.96 -23.46
C HIS A 183 28.01 3.53 -23.97
N PHE A 184 27.01 3.21 -24.79
CA PHE A 184 26.95 1.93 -25.49
C PHE A 184 26.54 2.14 -26.96
N LYS A 185 26.88 1.19 -27.83
CA LYS A 185 26.53 1.22 -29.24
C LYS A 185 25.53 0.11 -29.55
N THR A 186 24.51 0.40 -30.35
CA THR A 186 23.58 -0.63 -30.81
C THR A 186 24.26 -1.57 -31.80
N GLN A 187 24.01 -2.88 -31.66
CA GLN A 187 24.53 -3.91 -32.56
C GLN A 187 23.62 -4.08 -33.79
N ASN A 188 23.43 -3.01 -34.58
CA ASN A 188 22.77 -3.12 -35.88
C ASN A 188 23.81 -2.89 -37.01
N PRO A 189 24.02 -3.85 -37.94
CA PRO A 189 25.00 -3.73 -39.02
C PRO A 189 24.75 -2.55 -39.98
N ARG A 190 23.52 -2.00 -40.02
CA ARG A 190 23.13 -0.92 -40.96
C ARG A 190 23.04 0.45 -40.30
N THR A 191 22.90 0.53 -38.97
CA THR A 191 22.75 1.77 -38.21
C THR A 191 23.40 1.64 -36.83
N CYS A 192 24.67 2.03 -36.73
CA CYS A 192 25.35 2.10 -35.43
C CYS A 192 24.95 3.39 -34.71
N LYS A 193 24.01 3.28 -33.77
CA LYS A 193 23.59 4.40 -32.91
C LYS A 193 24.37 4.34 -31.62
N THR A 194 24.88 5.48 -31.15
CA THR A 194 25.52 5.58 -29.84
C THR A 194 24.49 6.10 -28.85
N HIS A 195 24.36 5.44 -27.71
CA HIS A 195 23.45 5.81 -26.64
C HIS A 195 24.25 6.24 -25.42
N VAL A 196 23.78 7.28 -24.73
CA VAL A 196 24.24 7.69 -23.40
C VAL A 196 23.25 7.15 -22.38
N LEU A 197 23.76 6.41 -21.40
CA LEU A 197 22.99 5.97 -20.25
C LEU A 197 23.43 6.74 -19.02
N ILE A 198 22.48 7.37 -18.35
CA ILE A 198 22.66 7.92 -17.01
C ILE A 198 21.98 6.96 -16.04
N SER A 199 22.75 6.39 -15.11
CA SER A 199 22.29 5.33 -14.23
C SER A 199 22.85 5.47 -12.81
N MET A 200 22.12 4.97 -11.82
CA MET A 200 22.65 4.74 -10.48
C MET A 200 23.32 3.35 -10.47
N GLN A 201 24.60 3.32 -10.16
CA GLN A 201 25.36 2.07 -10.04
C GLN A 201 25.75 1.85 -8.58
N SER A 202 25.59 0.61 -8.12
CA SER A 202 26.04 0.18 -6.81
C SER A 202 27.53 0.44 -6.65
N LYS A 203 27.94 1.00 -5.50
CA LYS A 203 29.36 1.19 -5.18
C LYS A 203 30.08 -0.12 -4.85
N LYS A 204 29.35 -1.21 -4.57
CA LYS A 204 29.94 -2.50 -4.15
C LYS A 204 30.30 -3.41 -5.33
N ASP A 205 29.42 -3.53 -6.31
CA ASP A 205 29.48 -4.53 -7.38
C ASP A 205 29.28 -3.91 -8.78
N VAL A 206 29.16 -2.57 -8.90
CA VAL A 206 29.07 -1.81 -10.16
C VAL A 206 27.83 -2.16 -11.02
N ASN A 207 26.91 -2.96 -10.47
CA ASN A 207 25.64 -3.28 -11.11
C ASN A 207 24.77 -2.02 -11.23
N VAL A 208 24.08 -1.91 -12.38
CA VAL A 208 23.10 -0.85 -12.62
C VAL A 208 21.86 -1.14 -11.77
N ILE A 209 21.60 -0.27 -10.80
CA ILE A 209 20.43 -0.35 -9.92
C ILE A 209 19.21 0.24 -10.63
N LYS A 210 19.38 1.44 -11.21
CA LYS A 210 18.30 2.19 -11.83
C LYS A 210 18.82 2.98 -13.02
N VAL A 211 18.14 2.88 -14.16
CA VAL A 211 18.35 3.77 -15.30
C VAL A 211 17.53 5.04 -15.07
N ILE A 212 18.19 6.18 -15.11
CA ILE A 212 17.56 7.50 -14.93
C ILE A 212 17.16 8.07 -16.28
N GLU A 213 18.06 7.97 -17.27
CA GLU A 213 17.86 8.55 -18.58
C GLU A 213 18.63 7.75 -19.64
N GLU A 214 18.01 7.59 -20.81
CA GLU A 214 18.65 7.05 -22.01
C GLU A 214 18.49 8.04 -23.17
N LEU A 215 19.62 8.48 -23.73
CA LEU A 215 19.65 9.45 -24.82
C LEU A 215 20.37 8.88 -26.04
N GLU A 216 19.74 8.93 -27.21
CA GLU A 216 20.40 8.64 -28.48
C GLU A 216 21.27 9.84 -28.89
N LEU A 217 22.58 9.63 -29.03
CA LEU A 217 23.49 10.62 -29.59
C LEU A 217 23.27 10.70 -31.11
N LYS A 218 22.72 11.83 -31.55
CA LYS A 218 22.77 12.23 -32.95
C LYS A 218 24.15 12.80 -33.22
N LEU A 219 25.00 12.01 -33.88
CA LEU A 219 26.27 12.47 -34.45
C LEU A 219 26.04 13.13 -35.80
#